data_AF-W0E074-F1
#
_entry.id   AF-W0E074-F1
#
_cell.length_a   1.000
_cell.length_b   1.000
_cell.length_c   1.000
_cell.angle_alpha   90.00
_cell.angle_beta   90.00
_cell.angle_gamma   90.00
#
_symmetry.space_group_name_H-M   'P 1'
#
loop_
_entity.id
_entity.type
_entity.pdbx_description
1 polymer ?
#
loop_
_entity_poly.entity_id
_entity_poly.type
_entity_poly.pdbx_seq_one_letter_code
_entity_poly.pdbx_strand_id
1 'polypeptide(L)'
;MHIERLYQAVELVNASQLRANAPALTRLHSYPALASAAQAPASDATDAFLRCAALAHAWSAQALRLDTVELGAAIAAFDAARAPEAVVGSGLIDPVAACLGSLENAATLLHLANPARFSLWDRELEAVHLGESPSEYHMGQARSYLRFLATAQEAIAHPLFLTFHHAFCTAHQARLQRLGIPPYPLSELRVVESAAAELARAER
;
A
#
# COMPACT_ATOMS: atom_id res chain seq x y z
N MET A 1 -7.01 -0.51 15.08
CA MET A 1 -7.70 -1.58 14.31
C MET A 1 -7.49 -2.88 15.07
N HIS A 2 -8.57 -3.59 15.40
CA HIS A 2 -8.50 -4.80 16.21
C HIS A 2 -8.29 -6.04 15.33
N ILE A 3 -7.41 -6.96 15.75
CA ILE A 3 -7.07 -8.17 14.99
C ILE A 3 -8.32 -9.04 14.76
N GLU A 4 -9.28 -9.04 15.69
CA GLU A 4 -10.54 -9.76 15.58
C GLU A 4 -11.40 -9.25 14.42
N ARG A 5 -11.37 -7.93 14.17
CA ARG A 5 -12.05 -7.34 13.00
C ARG A 5 -11.36 -7.77 11.71
N LEU A 6 -10.03 -7.87 11.70
CA LEU A 6 -9.27 -8.34 10.54
C LEU A 6 -9.61 -9.79 10.16
N TYR A 7 -9.93 -10.65 11.12
CA TYR A 7 -10.37 -12.03 10.83
C TYR A 7 -11.63 -12.09 9.96
N GLN A 8 -12.53 -11.12 10.05
CA GLN A 8 -13.71 -11.06 9.17
C GLN A 8 -13.32 -10.92 7.69
N ALA A 9 -12.17 -10.31 7.41
CA ALA A 9 -11.66 -10.20 6.05
C ALA A 9 -11.29 -11.55 5.43
N VAL A 10 -10.93 -12.56 6.23
CA VAL A 10 -10.64 -13.91 5.72
C VAL A 10 -11.89 -14.50 5.06
N GLU A 11 -13.04 -14.37 5.71
CA GLU A 11 -14.33 -14.83 5.18
C GLU A 11 -14.73 -14.05 3.92
N LEU A 12 -14.51 -12.73 3.92
CA LEU A 12 -14.77 -11.89 2.75
C LEU A 12 -13.90 -12.31 1.54
N VAL A 13 -12.61 -12.59 1.74
CA VAL A 13 -11.72 -13.07 0.67
C VAL A 13 -12.14 -14.44 0.16
N ASN A 14 -12.60 -15.33 1.05
CA ASN A 14 -13.11 -16.65 0.66
C ASN A 14 -14.38 -16.56 -0.17
N ALA A 15 -15.34 -15.72 0.24
CA ALA A 15 -16.63 -15.57 -0.41
C ALA A 15 -16.60 -14.67 -1.66
N SER A 16 -15.63 -13.75 -1.76
CA SER A 16 -15.61 -12.72 -2.80
C SER A 16 -15.44 -13.31 -4.21
N GLN A 17 -16.40 -12.99 -5.07
CA GLN A 17 -16.26 -13.05 -6.53
C GLN A 17 -16.03 -11.64 -7.06
N LEU A 18 -14.76 -11.28 -7.31
CA LEU A 18 -14.45 -9.99 -7.93
C LEU A 18 -15.04 -9.97 -9.34
N ARG A 19 -15.84 -8.94 -9.65
CA ARG A 19 -16.44 -8.77 -10.97
C ARG A 19 -15.34 -8.59 -12.03
N ALA A 20 -15.57 -9.14 -13.22
CA ALA A 20 -14.76 -8.83 -14.39
C ALA A 20 -14.70 -7.30 -14.59
N ASN A 21 -13.50 -6.77 -14.87
CA ASN A 21 -13.21 -5.33 -15.03
C ASN A 21 -13.36 -4.47 -13.77
N ALA A 22 -13.48 -5.05 -12.57
CA ALA A 22 -13.41 -4.26 -11.33
C ALA A 22 -11.98 -3.71 -11.13
N PRO A 23 -11.80 -2.44 -10.69
CA PRO A 23 -10.49 -1.89 -10.37
C PRO A 23 -9.68 -2.77 -9.41
N ALA A 24 -10.34 -3.38 -8.41
CA ALA A 24 -9.72 -4.31 -7.48
C ALA A 24 -9.09 -5.54 -8.17
N LEU A 25 -9.74 -6.08 -9.23
CA LEU A 25 -9.19 -7.20 -10.00
C LEU A 25 -7.95 -6.77 -10.78
N THR A 26 -8.01 -5.62 -11.46
CA THR A 26 -6.85 -5.04 -12.16
C THR A 26 -5.68 -4.85 -11.21
N ARG A 27 -5.91 -4.29 -10.01
CA ARG A 27 -4.86 -4.10 -9.00
C ARG A 27 -4.23 -5.43 -8.56
N LEU A 28 -5.03 -6.47 -8.35
CA LEU A 28 -4.51 -7.81 -7.99
C LEU A 28 -3.65 -8.42 -9.10
N HIS A 29 -4.07 -8.28 -10.36
CA HIS A 29 -3.29 -8.77 -11.51
C HIS A 29 -2.00 -7.97 -11.73
N SER A 30 -2.05 -6.65 -11.61
CA SER A 30 -0.91 -5.78 -11.95
C SER A 30 0.12 -5.67 -10.84
N TYR A 31 -0.28 -5.82 -9.56
CA TYR A 31 0.58 -5.58 -8.42
C TYR A 31 1.92 -6.33 -8.46
N PRO A 32 1.99 -7.64 -8.76
CA PRO A 32 3.28 -8.35 -8.78
C PRO A 32 4.23 -7.81 -9.84
N ALA A 33 3.71 -7.45 -11.00
CA ALA A 33 4.49 -6.86 -12.09
C ALA A 33 4.98 -5.45 -11.72
N LEU A 34 4.12 -4.63 -11.10
CA LEU A 34 4.49 -3.29 -10.63
C LEU A 34 5.56 -3.35 -9.55
N ALA A 35 5.38 -4.21 -8.55
CA ALA A 35 6.34 -4.39 -7.45
C ALA A 35 7.70 -4.89 -7.97
N SER A 36 7.69 -5.86 -8.89
CA SER A 36 8.92 -6.36 -9.53
C SER A 36 9.62 -5.29 -10.37
N ALA A 37 8.86 -4.52 -11.16
CA ALA A 37 9.42 -3.44 -11.98
C ALA A 37 10.00 -2.30 -11.13
N ALA A 38 9.36 -1.96 -10.01
CA ALA A 38 9.85 -0.95 -9.08
C ALA A 38 11.20 -1.35 -8.46
N GLN A 39 11.32 -2.62 -8.06
CA GLN A 39 12.50 -3.19 -7.40
C GLN A 39 13.62 -3.61 -8.38
N ALA A 40 13.41 -3.49 -9.69
CA ALA A 40 14.43 -3.81 -10.68
C ALA A 40 15.72 -2.97 -10.44
N PRO A 41 16.90 -3.47 -10.83
CA PRO A 41 18.12 -2.67 -10.76
C PRO A 41 17.97 -1.31 -11.47
N ALA A 42 18.61 -0.28 -10.94
CA ALA A 42 18.65 1.06 -11.53
C ALA A 42 20.09 1.56 -11.52
N SER A 43 20.44 2.40 -12.49
CA SER A 43 21.75 3.05 -12.63
C SER A 43 22.07 3.91 -11.42
N ASP A 44 21.06 4.66 -10.96
CA ASP A 44 21.13 5.57 -9.82
C ASP A 44 19.76 5.73 -9.13
N ALA A 45 19.74 6.50 -8.05
CA ALA A 45 18.53 6.78 -7.28
C ALA A 45 17.49 7.62 -8.03
N THR A 46 17.93 8.46 -8.98
CA THR A 46 17.04 9.29 -9.81
C THR A 46 16.23 8.41 -10.75
N ASP A 47 16.89 7.51 -11.48
CA ASP A 47 16.24 6.55 -12.36
C ASP A 47 15.28 5.65 -11.60
N ALA A 48 15.69 5.16 -10.42
CA ALA A 48 14.83 4.37 -9.56
C ALA A 48 13.58 5.16 -9.11
N PHE A 49 13.77 6.42 -8.69
CA PHE A 49 12.68 7.30 -8.26
C PHE A 49 11.70 7.58 -9.40
N LEU A 50 12.18 8.03 -10.56
CA LEU A 50 11.35 8.38 -11.71
C LEU A 50 10.58 7.17 -12.23
N ARG A 51 11.20 5.99 -12.24
CA ARG A 51 10.51 4.73 -12.58
C ARG A 51 9.41 4.41 -11.57
N CYS A 52 9.68 4.50 -10.28
CA CYS A 52 8.67 4.24 -9.25
C CYS A 52 7.53 5.26 -9.28
N ALA A 53 7.85 6.54 -9.54
CA ALA A 53 6.85 7.59 -9.72
C ALA A 53 5.94 7.31 -10.91
N ALA A 54 6.50 6.90 -12.06
CA ALA A 54 5.73 6.51 -13.23
C ALA A 54 4.82 5.30 -12.97
N LEU A 55 5.32 4.29 -12.25
CA LEU A 55 4.54 3.10 -11.89
C LEU A 55 3.42 3.42 -10.88
N ALA A 56 3.72 4.20 -9.85
CA ALA A 56 2.72 4.67 -8.88
C ALA A 56 1.61 5.46 -9.57
N HIS A 57 1.97 6.35 -10.50
CA HIS A 57 1.01 7.11 -11.28
C HIS A 57 0.20 6.25 -12.24
N ALA A 58 0.80 5.27 -12.92
CA ALA A 58 0.06 4.33 -13.76
C ALA A 58 -0.97 3.50 -12.97
N TRP A 59 -0.77 3.39 -11.66
CA TRP A 59 -1.71 2.74 -10.74
C TRP A 59 -2.80 3.70 -10.21
N SER A 60 -2.64 5.00 -10.45
CA SER A 60 -3.59 6.08 -10.16
C SER A 60 -4.32 6.56 -11.43
N ALA A 61 -5.41 7.30 -11.28
CA ALA A 61 -6.11 7.91 -12.43
C ALA A 61 -5.52 9.27 -12.86
N GLN A 62 -4.40 9.71 -12.29
CA GLN A 62 -3.88 11.07 -12.44
C GLN A 62 -2.59 11.12 -13.26
N ALA A 63 -2.44 12.17 -14.08
CA ALA A 63 -1.19 12.44 -14.80
C ALA A 63 -0.03 12.70 -13.84
N LEU A 64 1.14 12.14 -14.15
CA LEU A 64 2.38 12.38 -13.40
C LEU A 64 2.74 13.87 -13.45
N ARG A 65 2.93 14.47 -12.28
CA ARG A 65 3.46 15.82 -12.09
C ARG A 65 4.56 15.75 -11.05
N LEU A 66 5.69 16.36 -11.37
CA LEU A 66 6.84 16.46 -10.48
C LEU A 66 7.15 17.93 -10.25
N ASP A 67 7.25 18.33 -8.99
CA ASP A 67 7.85 19.59 -8.63
C ASP A 67 9.38 19.46 -8.73
N THR A 68 9.97 20.13 -9.73
CA THR A 68 11.41 20.08 -9.97
C THR A 68 12.22 20.75 -8.87
N VAL A 69 11.61 21.62 -8.05
CA VAL A 69 12.27 22.25 -6.90
C VAL A 69 12.45 21.23 -5.77
N GLU A 70 11.42 20.41 -5.53
CA GLU A 70 11.42 19.40 -4.46
C GLU A 70 12.10 18.08 -4.88
N LEU A 71 12.35 17.89 -6.18
CA LEU A 71 12.84 16.63 -6.74
C LEU A 71 14.10 16.08 -6.06
N GLY A 72 15.08 16.94 -5.76
CA GLY A 72 16.32 16.50 -5.10
C GLY A 72 16.08 15.95 -3.69
N ALA A 73 15.22 16.61 -2.91
CA ALA A 73 14.85 16.16 -1.57
C ALA A 73 14.02 14.86 -1.62
N ALA A 74 13.12 14.74 -2.60
CA ALA A 74 12.32 13.55 -2.81
C ALA A 74 13.17 12.33 -3.20
N ILE A 75 14.18 12.49 -4.08
CA ILE A 75 15.09 11.41 -4.45
C ILE A 75 15.90 10.93 -3.24
N ALA A 76 16.41 11.86 -2.43
CA ALA A 76 17.16 11.50 -1.21
C ALA A 76 16.29 10.75 -0.19
N ALA A 77 15.06 11.24 0.05
CA ALA A 77 14.09 10.58 0.92
C ALA A 77 13.70 9.19 0.41
N PHE A 78 13.46 9.06 -0.89
CA PHE A 78 13.16 7.78 -1.54
C PHE A 78 14.32 6.79 -1.43
N ASP A 79 15.55 7.22 -1.67
CA ASP A 79 16.70 6.33 -1.58
C ASP A 79 16.91 5.81 -0.16
N ALA A 80 16.74 6.68 0.85
CA ALA A 80 16.72 6.27 2.25
C ALA A 80 15.58 5.29 2.57
N ALA A 81 14.39 5.48 1.98
CA ALA A 81 13.23 4.62 2.19
C ALA A 81 13.40 3.19 1.62
N ARG A 82 14.27 2.99 0.63
CA ARG A 82 14.56 1.68 0.04
C ARG A 82 15.37 0.76 0.96
N ALA A 83 16.01 1.30 2.01
CA ALA A 83 16.74 0.49 2.95
C ALA A 83 15.80 -0.49 3.69
N PRO A 84 16.18 -1.78 3.87
CA PRO A 84 15.35 -2.75 4.60
C PRO A 84 14.96 -2.29 6.01
N GLU A 85 15.82 -1.51 6.66
CA GLU A 85 15.62 -0.94 8.01
C GLU A 85 15.20 0.54 7.99
N ALA A 86 14.60 1.02 6.90
CA ALA A 86 14.13 2.40 6.82
C ALA A 86 13.20 2.76 7.99
N VAL A 87 13.56 3.81 8.73
CA VAL A 87 12.74 4.35 9.81
C VAL A 87 11.65 5.21 9.19
N VAL A 88 10.43 4.67 9.15
CA VAL A 88 9.26 5.36 8.62
C VAL A 88 8.99 6.62 9.45
N GLY A 89 8.91 7.76 8.78
CA GLY A 89 8.60 9.03 9.41
C GLY A 89 8.32 10.11 8.36
N SER A 90 7.86 11.28 8.83
CA SER A 90 7.54 12.42 7.97
C SER A 90 8.74 12.87 7.11
N GLY A 91 9.96 12.73 7.62
CA GLY A 91 11.18 13.04 6.85
C GLY A 91 11.38 12.21 5.58
N LEU A 92 10.77 11.02 5.47
CA LEU A 92 10.78 10.22 4.25
C LEU A 92 9.53 10.45 3.37
N ILE A 93 8.43 10.89 3.99
CA ILE A 93 7.11 10.98 3.36
C ILE A 93 6.90 12.37 2.75
N ASP A 94 7.12 13.43 3.55
CA ASP A 94 6.80 14.80 3.17
C ASP A 94 7.57 15.27 1.92
N PRO A 95 8.88 14.99 1.75
CA PRO A 95 9.59 15.39 0.53
C PRO A 95 9.03 14.72 -0.73
N VAL A 96 8.67 13.44 -0.64
CA VAL A 96 8.08 12.70 -1.76
C VAL A 96 6.67 13.21 -2.06
N ALA A 97 5.86 13.45 -1.02
CA ALA A 97 4.52 14.00 -1.18
C ALA A 97 4.52 15.42 -1.75
N ALA A 98 5.48 16.27 -1.35
CA ALA A 98 5.66 17.61 -1.90
C ALA A 98 6.03 17.56 -3.39
N CYS A 99 6.98 16.69 -3.76
CA CYS A 99 7.39 16.50 -5.15
C CYS A 99 6.26 15.98 -6.05
N LEU A 100 5.46 15.01 -5.57
CA LEU A 100 4.34 14.44 -6.34
C LEU A 100 3.04 15.26 -6.24
N GLY A 101 2.97 16.24 -5.34
CA GLY A 101 1.74 16.97 -5.00
C GLY A 101 0.61 16.09 -4.44
N SER A 102 0.92 14.88 -3.96
CA SER A 102 -0.08 13.89 -3.51
C SER A 102 0.52 12.89 -2.53
N LEU A 103 -0.07 12.80 -1.34
CA LEU A 103 0.32 11.82 -0.32
C LEU A 103 -0.04 10.38 -0.72
N GLU A 104 -1.16 10.17 -1.42
CA GLU A 104 -1.57 8.85 -1.92
C GLU A 104 -0.56 8.31 -2.94
N ASN A 105 -0.09 9.16 -3.86
CA ASN A 105 0.95 8.77 -4.81
C ASN A 105 2.30 8.55 -4.12
N ALA A 106 2.63 9.37 -3.11
CA ALA A 106 3.86 9.19 -2.33
C ALA A 106 3.85 7.88 -1.54
N ALA A 107 2.74 7.54 -0.88
CA ALA A 107 2.58 6.27 -0.19
C ALA A 107 2.69 5.09 -1.15
N THR A 108 2.08 5.18 -2.33
CA THR A 108 2.18 4.15 -3.36
C THR A 108 3.62 3.98 -3.87
N LEU A 109 4.31 5.09 -4.16
CA LEU A 109 5.71 5.09 -4.58
C LEU A 109 6.61 4.46 -3.50
N LEU A 110 6.46 4.88 -2.24
CA LEU A 110 7.23 4.36 -1.11
C LEU A 110 6.93 2.88 -0.83
N HIS A 111 5.67 2.47 -0.98
CA HIS A 111 5.27 1.06 -0.88
C HIS A 111 5.92 0.21 -1.97
N LEU A 112 5.93 0.68 -3.22
CA LEU A 112 6.61 -0.03 -4.31
C LEU A 112 8.13 -0.12 -4.08
N ALA A 113 8.72 0.89 -3.43
CA ALA A 113 10.13 0.92 -3.07
C ALA A 113 10.47 -0.08 -1.96
N ASN A 114 9.60 -0.17 -0.94
CA ASN A 114 9.80 -1.00 0.24
C ASN A 114 8.45 -1.43 0.86
N PRO A 115 7.82 -2.50 0.34
CA PRO A 115 6.48 -2.93 0.76
C PRO A 115 6.45 -3.57 2.15
N ALA A 116 7.60 -3.78 2.78
CA ALA A 116 7.69 -4.25 4.17
C ALA A 116 7.58 -3.09 5.18
N ARG A 117 7.87 -1.85 4.76
CA ARG A 117 7.91 -0.68 5.66
C ARG A 117 6.79 0.32 5.38
N PHE A 118 6.41 0.50 4.13
CA PHE A 118 5.40 1.47 3.72
C PHE A 118 4.15 0.76 3.25
N SER A 119 2.99 1.32 3.61
CA SER A 119 1.71 0.80 3.20
C SER A 119 1.16 1.56 2.01
N LEU A 120 0.23 0.92 1.29
CA LEU A 120 -0.65 1.71 0.45
C LEU A 120 -1.48 2.69 1.31
N TRP A 121 -1.93 3.76 0.68
CA TRP A 121 -2.77 4.77 1.32
C TRP A 121 -3.86 5.19 0.34
N ASP A 122 -5.09 4.79 0.60
CA ASP A 122 -6.24 5.17 -0.20
C ASP A 122 -7.46 5.44 0.69
N ARG A 123 -8.55 5.89 0.08
CA ARG A 123 -9.79 6.23 0.78
C ARG A 123 -10.44 5.02 1.47
N GLU A 124 -10.22 3.79 0.99
CA GLU A 124 -10.74 2.59 1.65
C GLU A 124 -10.01 2.38 2.97
N LEU A 125 -8.67 2.48 2.97
CA LEU A 125 -7.85 2.35 4.17
C LEU A 125 -8.10 3.47 5.18
N GLU A 126 -8.25 4.71 4.71
CA GLU A 126 -8.58 5.82 5.60
C GLU A 126 -9.96 5.63 6.26
N ALA A 127 -10.96 5.15 5.52
CA ALA A 127 -12.29 4.91 6.07
C ALA A 127 -12.26 3.88 7.23
N VAL A 128 -11.52 2.78 7.06
CA VAL A 128 -11.34 1.78 8.12
C VAL A 128 -10.58 2.36 9.31
N HIS A 129 -9.57 3.17 9.03
CA HIS A 129 -8.74 3.79 10.07
C HIS A 129 -9.53 4.77 10.93
N LEU A 130 -10.33 5.64 10.32
CA LEU A 130 -11.10 6.65 11.03
C LEU A 130 -12.43 6.11 11.58
N GLY A 131 -12.97 5.04 10.99
CA GLY A 131 -14.33 4.57 11.27
C GLY A 131 -15.42 5.52 10.75
N GLU A 132 -15.07 6.45 9.86
CA GLU A 132 -15.96 7.45 9.27
C GLU A 132 -15.60 7.69 7.79
N SER A 133 -16.33 8.59 7.13
CA SER A 133 -16.05 8.92 5.73
C SER A 133 -14.71 9.64 5.56
N PRO A 134 -13.84 9.21 4.63
CA PRO A 134 -12.53 9.80 4.40
C PRO A 134 -12.67 11.23 3.86
N SER A 135 -11.76 12.12 4.26
CA SER A 135 -11.76 13.54 3.86
C SER A 135 -10.45 13.91 3.18
N GLU A 136 -10.47 14.85 2.23
CA GLU A 136 -9.24 15.31 1.56
C GLU A 136 -8.22 15.88 2.55
N TYR A 137 -8.72 16.52 3.62
CA TYR A 137 -7.88 17.03 4.70
C TYR A 137 -7.08 15.92 5.39
N HIS A 138 -7.71 14.79 5.72
CA HIS A 138 -7.03 13.67 6.36
C HIS A 138 -6.15 12.90 5.37
N MET A 139 -6.62 12.69 4.14
CA MET A 139 -5.89 11.99 3.09
C MET A 139 -4.58 12.68 2.71
N GLY A 140 -4.52 14.01 2.81
CA GLY A 140 -3.32 14.80 2.49
C GLY A 140 -2.30 14.93 3.63
N GLN A 141 -2.57 14.35 4.80
CA GLN A 141 -1.73 14.54 5.98
C GLN A 141 -0.86 13.33 6.29
N ALA A 142 0.46 13.53 6.26
CA ALA A 142 1.42 12.49 6.65
C ALA A 142 1.17 11.94 8.06
N ARG A 143 0.69 12.77 9.00
CA ARG A 143 0.29 12.30 10.33
C ARG A 143 -0.85 11.27 10.32
N SER A 144 -1.80 11.39 9.40
CA SER A 144 -2.92 10.44 9.28
C SER A 144 -2.43 9.10 8.75
N TYR A 145 -1.61 9.14 7.70
CA TYR A 145 -0.96 7.98 7.12
C TYR A 145 -0.04 7.27 8.14
N LEU A 146 0.80 8.01 8.87
CA LEU A 146 1.66 7.47 9.92
C LEU A 146 0.86 6.83 11.06
N ARG A 147 -0.30 7.40 11.42
CA ARG A 147 -1.18 6.81 12.44
C ARG A 147 -1.78 5.48 11.97
N PHE A 148 -2.15 5.38 10.68
CA PHE A 148 -2.57 4.10 10.10
C PHE A 148 -1.43 3.08 10.12
N LEU A 149 -0.21 3.47 9.72
CA LEU A 149 0.96 2.59 9.78
C LEU A 149 1.25 2.08 11.20
N ALA A 150 1.19 2.96 12.20
CA ALA A 150 1.35 2.56 13.60
C ALA A 150 0.26 1.56 14.01
N THR A 151 -0.99 1.80 13.62
CA THR A 151 -2.10 0.86 13.85
C THR A 151 -1.88 -0.49 13.17
N ALA A 152 -1.31 -0.50 11.96
CA ALA A 152 -0.99 -1.74 11.27
C ALA A 152 0.16 -2.49 11.96
N GLN A 153 1.18 -1.78 12.43
CA GLN A 153 2.29 -2.36 13.20
C GLN A 153 1.82 -2.94 14.54
N GLU A 154 0.89 -2.27 15.23
CA GLU A 154 0.25 -2.83 16.44
C GLU A 154 -0.49 -4.13 16.14
N ALA A 155 -1.19 -4.21 15.01
CA ALA A 155 -1.86 -5.43 14.58
C ALA A 155 -0.87 -6.56 14.25
N ILE A 156 0.27 -6.24 13.63
CA ILE A 156 1.36 -7.18 13.33
C ILE A 156 2.00 -7.70 14.62
N ALA A 157 2.21 -6.82 15.61
CA ALA A 157 2.80 -7.18 16.89
C ALA A 157 1.86 -8.01 17.79
N HIS A 158 0.58 -8.15 17.43
CA HIS A 158 -0.39 -8.88 18.23
C HIS A 158 -0.09 -10.39 18.28
N PRO A 159 -0.22 -11.08 19.43
CA PRO A 159 0.10 -12.51 19.54
C PRO A 159 -0.65 -13.44 18.57
N LEU A 160 -1.87 -13.05 18.17
CA LEU A 160 -2.69 -13.80 17.21
C LEU A 160 -2.37 -13.47 15.75
N PHE A 161 -1.47 -12.52 15.47
CA PHE A 161 -1.18 -12.09 14.11
C PHE A 161 -0.68 -13.23 13.24
N LEU A 162 0.20 -14.10 13.73
CA LEU A 162 0.72 -15.21 12.94
C LEU A 162 -0.40 -16.15 12.46
N THR A 163 -1.37 -16.44 13.33
CA THR A 163 -2.54 -17.26 12.99
C THR A 163 -3.42 -16.56 11.96
N PHE A 164 -3.68 -15.27 12.14
CA PHE A 164 -4.43 -14.45 11.19
C PHE A 164 -3.72 -14.39 9.82
N HIS A 165 -2.43 -14.09 9.82
CA HIS A 165 -1.58 -13.99 8.64
C HIS A 165 -1.62 -15.27 7.82
N HIS A 166 -1.46 -16.43 8.47
CA HIS A 166 -1.57 -17.72 7.79
C HIS A 166 -2.96 -17.91 7.17
N ALA A 167 -4.04 -17.70 7.93
CA ALA A 167 -5.40 -17.86 7.43
C ALA A 167 -5.71 -16.92 6.24
N PHE A 168 -5.29 -15.66 6.34
CA PHE A 168 -5.48 -14.67 5.28
C PHE A 168 -4.68 -15.03 4.02
N CYS A 169 -3.41 -15.41 4.16
CA CYS A 169 -2.58 -15.82 3.02
C CYS A 169 -3.13 -17.06 2.32
N THR A 170 -3.65 -18.05 3.07
CA THR A 170 -4.33 -19.22 2.49
C THR A 170 -5.58 -18.80 1.70
N ALA A 171 -6.45 -17.97 2.28
CA ALA A 171 -7.65 -17.47 1.59
C ALA A 171 -7.29 -16.66 0.33
N HIS A 172 -6.27 -15.81 0.44
CA HIS A 172 -5.76 -15.00 -0.66
C HIS A 172 -5.23 -15.86 -1.80
N GLN A 173 -4.40 -16.87 -1.51
CA GLN A 173 -3.87 -17.79 -2.50
C GLN A 173 -4.98 -18.57 -3.21
N ALA A 174 -5.98 -19.06 -2.47
CA ALA A 174 -7.14 -19.71 -3.05
C ALA A 174 -7.93 -18.77 -3.97
N ARG A 175 -8.05 -17.49 -3.61
CA ARG A 175 -8.66 -16.47 -4.48
C ARG A 175 -7.85 -16.24 -5.76
N LEU A 176 -6.52 -16.10 -5.66
CA LEU A 176 -5.66 -15.94 -6.84
C LEU A 176 -5.82 -17.11 -7.80
N GLN A 177 -5.86 -18.35 -7.29
CA GLN A 177 -6.10 -19.55 -8.08
C GLN A 177 -7.46 -19.52 -8.81
N ARG A 178 -8.54 -19.16 -8.12
CA ARG A 178 -9.88 -19.01 -8.74
C ARG A 178 -9.91 -17.97 -9.85
N LEU A 179 -9.08 -16.92 -9.73
CA LEU A 179 -8.98 -15.83 -10.70
C LEU A 179 -7.92 -16.07 -11.79
N GLY A 180 -7.20 -17.20 -11.76
CA GLY A 180 -6.12 -17.48 -12.71
C GLY A 180 -4.91 -16.55 -12.58
N ILE A 181 -4.70 -15.96 -11.39
CA ILE A 181 -3.56 -15.09 -11.09
C ILE A 181 -2.43 -15.94 -10.51
N PRO A 182 -1.18 -15.83 -11.01
CA PRO A 182 -0.04 -16.48 -10.40
C PRO A 182 0.10 -16.11 -8.92
N PRO A 183 0.43 -17.04 -8.02
CA PRO A 183 0.61 -16.73 -6.61
C PRO A 183 1.81 -15.81 -6.42
N TYR A 184 1.70 -14.88 -5.47
CA TYR A 184 2.79 -14.01 -5.05
C TYR A 184 2.73 -13.79 -3.53
N PRO A 185 3.89 -13.62 -2.86
CA PRO A 185 3.92 -13.39 -1.43
C PRO A 185 3.42 -11.99 -1.08
N LEU A 186 2.80 -11.86 0.08
CA LEU A 186 2.46 -10.57 0.70
C LEU A 186 3.40 -10.35 1.90
N SER A 187 3.83 -9.11 2.09
CA SER A 187 4.44 -8.71 3.37
C SER A 187 3.38 -8.69 4.48
N GLU A 188 3.81 -8.75 5.74
CA GLU A 188 2.90 -8.66 6.90
C GLU A 188 2.04 -7.39 6.84
N LEU A 189 2.66 -6.26 6.50
CA LEU A 189 1.98 -4.99 6.32
C LEU A 189 0.93 -5.06 5.20
N ARG A 190 1.29 -5.66 4.07
CA ARG A 190 0.36 -5.80 2.94
C ARG A 190 -0.79 -6.78 3.21
N VAL A 191 -0.62 -7.75 4.11
CA VAL A 191 -1.72 -8.59 4.61
C VAL A 191 -2.72 -7.73 5.40
N VAL A 192 -2.25 -6.91 6.34
CA VAL A 192 -3.11 -6.02 7.15
C VAL A 192 -3.86 -5.03 6.27
N GLU A 193 -3.19 -4.37 5.33
CA GLU A 193 -3.81 -3.45 4.40
C GLU A 193 -4.82 -4.14 3.47
N SER A 194 -4.51 -5.35 2.99
CA SER A 194 -5.44 -6.11 2.16
C SER A 194 -6.71 -6.41 2.93
N ALA A 195 -6.58 -6.88 4.16
CA ALA A 195 -7.72 -7.17 5.00
C ALA A 195 -8.55 -5.92 5.31
N ALA A 196 -7.90 -4.80 5.65
CA ALA A 196 -8.58 -3.52 5.85
C ALA A 196 -9.36 -3.09 4.60
N ALA A 197 -8.77 -3.17 3.41
CA ALA A 197 -9.46 -2.81 2.16
C ALA A 197 -10.69 -3.71 1.89
N GLU A 198 -10.63 -5.01 2.20
CA GLU A 198 -11.80 -5.89 2.04
C GLU A 198 -12.93 -5.50 3.00
N LEU A 199 -12.62 -5.16 4.25
CA LEU A 199 -13.61 -4.68 5.22
C LEU A 199 -14.29 -3.39 4.74
N ALA A 200 -13.51 -2.42 4.26
CA ALA A 200 -14.04 -1.16 3.74
C ALA A 200 -14.99 -1.35 2.54
N ARG A 201 -14.79 -2.38 1.72
CA ARG A 201 -15.67 -2.69 0.59
C ARG A 201 -16.96 -3.37 1.01
N ALA A 202 -16.92 -4.19 2.05
CA ALA A 202 -18.11 -4.88 2.57
C ALA A 202 -19.07 -3.93 3.31
N GLU A 203 -18.57 -2.81 3.82
CA GLU A 203 -19.34 -1.79 4.56
C GLU A 203 -20.03 -0.75 3.64
N ARG A 204 -19.89 -0.87 2.31
CA ARG A 204 -20.50 0.02 1.30
C ARG A 204 -21.62 -0.68 0.53
#